data_AF-A0A2V8NH22-F1
#
_entry.id   AF-A0A2V8NH22-F1
#
_cell.length_a   1.000
_cell.length_b   1.000
_cell.length_c   1.000
_cell.angle_alpha   90.00
_cell.angle_beta   90.00
_cell.angle_gamma   90.00
#
_symmetry.space_group_name_H-M   'P 1'
#
loop_
_entity.id
_entity.type
_entity.pdbx_description
1 polymer ?
#
loop_
_entity_poly.entity_id
_entity_poly.type
_entity_poly.pdbx_seq_one_letter_code
_entity_poly.pdbx_strand_id
1 'polypeptide(L)'
;MSVKNINPEQAKGILDGDSNAVYIDVRTEQEYMNGHVPNSINIPVVWPDPHFGKDKRIIVGCQAGGRSQFAAELLAQEGFQDVSNMQGGFGGARDPMGRMIAPGWTQLGFPTENEVPPKSSYGSLRNIG
;
A
#
# COMPACT_ATOMS: atom_id res chain seq x y z
N MET A 1 -8.13 12.71 12.05
CA MET A 1 -7.04 11.76 12.35
C MET A 1 -5.91 12.01 11.36
N SER A 2 -4.66 11.92 11.79
CA SER A 2 -3.51 12.19 10.93
C SER A 2 -2.93 10.88 10.38
N VAL A 3 -2.67 10.84 9.08
CA VAL A 3 -1.99 9.70 8.43
C VAL A 3 -0.55 9.62 8.93
N LYS A 4 -0.11 8.42 9.33
CA LYS A 4 1.29 8.19 9.69
C LYS A 4 2.11 7.96 8.42
N ASN A 5 3.31 8.51 8.38
CA ASN A 5 4.27 8.23 7.32
C ASN A 5 5.29 7.22 7.83
N ILE A 6 5.43 6.11 7.12
CA ILE A 6 6.37 5.03 7.45
C ILE A 6 7.28 4.75 6.25
N ASN A 7 8.49 4.27 6.49
CA ASN A 7 9.38 3.79 5.43
C ASN A 7 9.11 2.31 5.09
N PRO A 8 9.71 1.75 4.02
CA PRO A 8 9.46 0.37 3.66
C PRO A 8 9.94 -0.64 4.72
N GLU A 9 11.01 -0.36 5.46
CA GLU A 9 11.50 -1.21 6.55
C GLU A 9 10.44 -1.35 7.67
N GLN A 10 9.84 -0.24 8.07
CA GLN A 10 8.74 -0.20 9.04
C GLN A 10 7.50 -0.90 8.49
N ALA A 11 7.15 -0.67 7.23
CA ALA A 11 6.04 -1.35 6.58
C ALA A 11 6.23 -2.87 6.61
N LYS A 12 7.43 -3.35 6.24
CA LYS A 12 7.78 -4.77 6.30
C LYS A 12 7.67 -5.32 7.73
N GLY A 13 8.23 -4.62 8.72
CA GLY A 13 8.17 -5.04 10.12
C GLY A 13 6.73 -5.15 10.64
N ILE A 14 5.84 -4.23 10.24
CA ILE A 14 4.41 -4.31 10.57
C ILE A 14 3.76 -5.51 9.88
N LEU A 15 3.98 -5.70 8.57
CA LEU A 15 3.37 -6.80 7.81
C LEU A 15 3.83 -8.18 8.28
N ASP A 16 5.09 -8.32 8.68
CA ASP A 16 5.63 -9.58 9.21
C ASP A 16 5.16 -9.85 10.65
N GLY A 17 4.89 -8.80 11.43
CA GLY A 17 4.60 -8.90 12.87
C GLY A 17 3.13 -8.82 13.25
N ASP A 18 2.25 -8.40 12.33
CA ASP A 18 0.83 -8.15 12.59
C ASP A 18 -0.01 -8.77 11.46
N SER A 19 -0.59 -9.94 11.71
CA SER A 19 -1.46 -10.62 10.74
C SER A 19 -2.77 -9.87 10.47
N ASN A 20 -3.09 -8.84 11.26
CA ASN A 20 -4.24 -7.97 11.02
C ASN A 20 -3.87 -6.74 10.17
N ALA A 21 -2.58 -6.55 9.86
CA ALA A 21 -2.14 -5.50 8.94
C ALA A 21 -2.39 -5.89 7.49
N VAL A 22 -2.90 -4.93 6.72
CA VAL A 22 -3.18 -5.09 5.30
C VAL A 22 -2.39 -4.05 4.52
N TYR A 23 -1.70 -4.48 3.46
CA TYR A 23 -1.07 -3.57 2.52
C TYR A 23 -1.99 -3.36 1.30
N ILE A 24 -2.36 -2.11 1.05
CA ILE A 24 -3.14 -1.68 -0.11
C ILE A 24 -2.20 -1.03 -1.11
N ASP A 25 -2.09 -1.64 -2.30
CA ASP A 25 -1.35 -1.09 -3.41
C ASP A 25 -2.30 -0.31 -4.33
N VAL A 26 -2.10 1.01 -4.40
CA VAL A 26 -2.93 1.92 -5.22
C VAL A 26 -2.35 2.22 -6.60
N ARG A 27 -1.33 1.44 -7.02
CA ARG A 27 -0.81 1.49 -8.39
C ARG A 27 -1.81 0.88 -9.37
N THR A 28 -1.57 1.12 -10.66
CA THR A 28 -2.33 0.46 -11.73
C THR A 28 -2.17 -1.05 -11.65
N GLU A 29 -3.16 -1.80 -12.16
CA GLU A 29 -3.09 -3.27 -12.23
C GLU A 29 -1.82 -3.73 -12.96
N GLN A 30 -1.43 -3.04 -14.04
CA GLN A 30 -0.21 -3.36 -14.78
C GLN A 30 1.06 -3.17 -13.94
N GLU A 31 1.16 -2.08 -13.17
CA GLU A 31 2.27 -1.86 -12.24
C GLU A 31 2.31 -2.96 -11.16
N TYR A 32 1.14 -3.37 -10.66
CA TYR A 32 0.99 -4.41 -9.65
C TYR A 32 1.39 -5.79 -10.18
N MET A 33 0.90 -6.18 -11.36
CA MET A 33 1.23 -7.44 -12.03
C MET A 33 2.71 -7.57 -12.36
N ASN A 34 3.40 -6.45 -12.61
CA ASN A 34 4.85 -6.44 -12.85
C ASN A 34 5.67 -6.61 -11.55
N GLY A 35 5.01 -6.69 -10.40
CA GLY A 35 5.62 -6.93 -9.11
C GLY A 35 4.97 -6.08 -8.02
N HIS A 36 4.68 -6.70 -6.88
CA HIS A 36 4.03 -6.06 -5.74
C HIS A 36 4.50 -6.65 -4.40
N VAL A 37 4.07 -6.02 -3.31
CA VAL A 37 4.35 -6.47 -1.94
C VAL A 37 3.58 -7.77 -1.67
N PRO A 38 4.19 -8.81 -1.08
CA PRO A 38 3.51 -10.07 -0.83
C PRO A 38 2.21 -9.91 -0.03
N ASN A 39 1.18 -10.68 -0.38
CA ASN A 39 -0.15 -10.62 0.24
C ASN A 39 -0.84 -9.25 0.19
N SER A 40 -0.37 -8.32 -0.64
CA SER A 40 -1.04 -7.04 -0.81
C SER A 40 -2.35 -7.17 -1.56
N ILE A 41 -3.18 -6.14 -1.45
CA ILE A 41 -4.42 -6.02 -2.21
C ILE A 41 -4.26 -4.85 -3.17
N ASN A 42 -4.45 -5.08 -4.47
CA ASN A 42 -4.46 -4.01 -5.44
C ASN A 42 -5.82 -3.32 -5.46
N ILE A 43 -5.84 -2.02 -5.19
CA ILE A 43 -7.01 -1.16 -5.36
C ILE A 43 -6.56 0.03 -6.22
N PRO A 44 -6.56 -0.13 -7.55
CA PRO A 44 -6.17 0.94 -8.44
C PRO A 44 -7.05 2.16 -8.21
N VAL A 45 -6.45 3.34 -8.30
CA VAL A 45 -7.15 4.64 -8.29
C VAL A 45 -7.49 5.16 -6.88
N VAL A 46 -7.66 6.48 -6.88
CA VAL A 46 -7.72 7.43 -5.78
C VAL A 46 -8.90 7.22 -4.81
N TRP A 47 -9.89 6.40 -5.14
CA TRP A 47 -11.02 6.09 -4.24
C TRP A 47 -10.96 4.62 -3.83
N PRO A 48 -10.25 4.28 -2.73
CA PRO A 48 -10.42 2.97 -2.16
C PRO A 48 -11.89 2.85 -1.71
N ASP A 49 -12.67 2.00 -2.36
CA ASP A 49 -13.98 1.62 -1.84
C ASP A 49 -13.75 0.93 -0.49
N PRO A 50 -14.23 1.51 0.62
CA PRO A 50 -13.90 1.08 1.96
C PRO A 50 -14.66 -0.18 2.37
N HIS A 51 -14.63 -1.23 1.55
CA HIS A 51 -15.15 -2.56 1.89
C HIS A 51 -14.20 -3.34 2.83
N PHE A 52 -13.45 -2.63 3.68
CA PHE A 52 -12.58 -3.20 4.70
C PHE A 52 -13.18 -2.94 6.08
N GLY A 53 -12.96 -3.87 7.00
CA GLY A 53 -13.19 -3.61 8.42
C GLY A 53 -12.38 -2.39 8.87
N LYS A 54 -13.05 -1.44 9.56
CA LYS A 54 -12.40 -0.20 10.07
C LYS A 54 -11.42 -0.46 11.23
N ASP A 55 -11.35 -1.70 11.69
CA ASP A 55 -10.49 -2.25 12.74
C ASP A 55 -9.13 -2.74 12.20
N LYS A 56 -8.94 -2.82 10.88
CA LYS A 56 -7.68 -3.22 10.27
C LYS A 56 -6.63 -2.11 10.37
N ARG A 57 -5.37 -2.52 10.56
CA ARG A 57 -4.22 -1.64 10.35
C ARG A 57 -3.90 -1.60 8.87
N ILE A 58 -4.01 -0.43 8.25
CA ILE A 58 -3.87 -0.28 6.80
C ILE A 58 -2.57 0.44 6.48
N ILE A 59 -1.75 -0.18 5.65
CA ILE A 59 -0.59 0.44 5.01
C ILE A 59 -0.96 0.68 3.55
N VAL A 60 -0.83 1.90 3.07
CA VAL A 60 -1.09 2.26 1.68
C VAL A 60 0.22 2.55 0.99
N GLY A 61 0.45 1.95 -0.17
CA GLY A 61 1.64 2.19 -0.96
C GLY A 61 1.33 2.40 -2.43
N CYS A 62 2.20 3.18 -3.07
CA CYS A 62 2.20 3.36 -4.52
C CYS A 62 3.64 3.25 -5.04
N GLN A 63 3.95 3.76 -6.23
CA GLN A 63 5.31 3.69 -6.76
C GLN A 63 6.35 4.46 -5.91
N ALA A 64 6.01 5.66 -5.42
CA ALA A 64 6.98 6.56 -4.77
C ALA A 64 6.46 7.27 -3.50
N GLY A 65 5.22 6.99 -3.07
CA GLY A 65 4.59 7.57 -1.86
C GLY A 65 3.56 8.68 -2.10
N GLY A 66 3.51 9.28 -3.31
CA GLY A 66 2.61 10.41 -3.60
C GLY A 66 1.13 10.04 -3.71
N ARG A 67 0.78 9.07 -4.58
CA ARG A 67 -0.61 8.59 -4.74
C ARG A 67 -1.15 7.96 -3.45
N SER A 68 -0.30 7.27 -2.71
CA SER A 68 -0.65 6.59 -1.47
C SER A 68 -0.89 7.54 -0.31
N GLN A 69 -0.20 8.69 -0.26
CA GLN A 69 -0.50 9.74 0.71
C GLN A 69 -1.96 10.19 0.59
N PHE A 70 -2.37 10.51 -0.64
CA PHE A 70 -3.74 10.96 -0.90
C PHE A 70 -4.78 9.87 -0.56
N ALA A 71 -4.54 8.63 -0.97
CA ALA A 71 -5.44 7.52 -0.65
C ALA A 71 -5.53 7.25 0.87
N ALA A 72 -4.40 7.35 1.59
CA ALA A 72 -4.39 7.21 3.04
C ALA A 72 -5.18 8.32 3.75
N GLU A 73 -5.11 9.56 3.24
CA GLU A 73 -5.88 10.69 3.77
C GLU A 73 -7.38 10.48 3.58
N LEU A 74 -7.81 9.96 2.43
CA LEU A 74 -9.20 9.63 2.20
C LEU A 74 -9.70 8.51 3.13
N LEU A 75 -8.93 7.43 3.31
CA LEU A 75 -9.28 6.38 4.28
C LEU A 75 -9.41 6.96 5.70
N ALA A 76 -8.50 7.85 6.10
CA ALA A 76 -8.62 8.52 7.40
C ALA A 76 -9.89 9.39 7.51
N GLN A 77 -10.33 10.03 6.42
CA GLN A 77 -11.58 10.80 6.35
C GLN A 77 -12.82 9.91 6.42
N GLU A 78 -12.78 8.72 5.83
CA GLU A 78 -13.84 7.70 5.88
C GLU A 78 -13.93 6.98 7.25
N GLY A 79 -13.05 7.34 8.19
CA GLY A 79 -13.08 6.91 9.58
C GLY A 79 -12.23 5.68 9.90
N PHE A 80 -11.31 5.29 9.02
CA PHE A 80 -10.26 4.33 9.36
C PHE A 80 -9.28 4.96 10.34
N GLN A 81 -8.96 4.26 11.43
CA GLN A 81 -8.22 4.84 12.53
C GLN A 81 -6.71 4.56 12.49
N ASP A 82 -6.28 3.48 11.85
CA ASP A 82 -4.86 3.11 11.80
C ASP A 82 -4.39 2.98 10.35
N VAL A 83 -4.22 4.15 9.72
CA VAL A 83 -3.79 4.26 8.31
C VAL A 83 -2.39 4.87 8.24
N SER A 84 -1.51 4.20 7.50
CA SER A 84 -0.14 4.64 7.25
C SER A 84 0.14 4.74 5.75
N ASN A 85 0.82 5.78 5.31
CA ASN A 85 1.40 5.89 3.96
C ASN A 85 2.83 5.36 3.98
N MET A 86 3.17 4.47 3.05
CA MET A 86 4.54 4.01 2.85
C MET A 86 5.31 4.99 1.95
N GLN A 87 6.11 5.86 2.58
CA GLN A 87 7.04 6.75 1.89
C GLN A 87 8.12 5.96 1.16
N GLY A 88 8.61 6.50 0.04
CA GLY A 88 9.49 5.77 -0.88
C GLY A 88 8.73 4.77 -1.75
N GLY A 89 7.56 4.27 -1.32
CA GLY A 89 6.72 3.39 -2.14
C GLY A 89 7.43 2.11 -2.58
N PHE A 90 6.88 1.47 -3.61
CA PHE A 90 7.41 0.22 -4.14
C PHE A 90 8.77 0.39 -4.84
N GLY A 91 8.96 1.51 -5.55
CA GLY A 91 10.10 1.73 -6.45
C GLY A 91 11.05 2.86 -6.05
N GLY A 92 10.83 3.52 -4.91
CA GLY A 92 11.68 4.59 -4.40
C GLY A 92 11.21 5.98 -4.83
N ALA A 93 11.53 6.97 -4.01
CA ALA A 93 11.30 8.37 -4.32
C ALA A 93 12.55 9.00 -4.93
N ARG A 94 12.35 9.87 -5.92
CA ARG A 94 13.42 10.59 -6.62
C ARG A 94 13.16 12.09 -6.59
N ASP A 95 14.22 12.88 -6.57
CA ASP A 95 14.16 14.32 -6.78
C ASP A 95 13.92 14.66 -8.28
N PRO A 96 13.66 15.93 -8.63
CA PRO A 96 13.51 16.34 -10.04
C PRO A 96 14.74 16.09 -10.92
N MET A 97 15.91 15.89 -10.32
CA MET A 97 17.16 15.56 -11.02
C MET A 97 17.36 14.03 -11.16
N GLY A 98 16.37 13.23 -10.75
CA GLY A 98 16.38 11.77 -10.83
C GLY A 98 17.17 11.07 -9.73
N ARG A 99 17.73 11.80 -8.76
CA ARG A 99 18.50 11.26 -7.63
C ARG A 99 17.55 10.62 -6.63
N MET A 100 17.91 9.43 -6.15
CA MET A 100 17.14 8.72 -5.14
C MET A 100 17.24 9.46 -3.80
N ILE A 101 16.09 9.76 -3.20
CA ILE A 101 15.99 10.46 -1.91
C ILE A 101 15.42 9.57 -0.80
N ALA A 102 14.66 8.54 -1.17
CA ALA A 102 14.23 7.49 -0.26
C ALA A 102 14.16 6.16 -1.02
N PRO A 103 14.75 5.08 -0.49
CA PRO A 103 14.67 3.78 -1.13
C PRO A 103 13.24 3.25 -1.06
N GLY A 104 12.84 2.53 -2.10
CA GLY A 104 11.57 1.81 -2.13
C GLY A 104 11.72 0.35 -1.69
N TRP A 105 10.58 -0.33 -1.54
CA TRP A 105 10.50 -1.75 -1.21
C TRP A 105 11.45 -2.63 -2.05
N THR A 106 11.40 -2.48 -3.38
CA THR A 106 12.25 -3.24 -4.31
C THR A 106 13.74 -2.89 -4.21
N GLN A 107 14.05 -1.63 -3.91
CA GLN A 107 15.44 -1.17 -3.80
C GLN A 107 16.13 -1.68 -2.53
N LEU A 108 15.35 -2.00 -1.50
CA LEU A 108 15.82 -2.65 -0.28
C LEU A 108 15.92 -4.18 -0.43
N GLY A 109 15.57 -4.74 -1.60
CA GLY A 109 15.63 -6.17 -1.86
C GLY A 109 14.57 -6.96 -1.07
N PHE A 110 13.47 -6.32 -0.69
CA PHE A 110 12.39 -7.01 0.00
C PHE A 110 11.61 -7.93 -0.95
N PRO A 111 10.99 -9.01 -0.42
CA PRO A 111 10.31 -10.00 -1.26
C PRO A 111 9.20 -9.37 -2.09
N THR A 112 8.97 -9.87 -3.30
CA THR A 112 7.91 -9.41 -4.19
C THR A 112 7.17 -10.59 -4.79
N GLU A 113 5.88 -10.39 -5.07
CA GLU A 113 5.03 -11.33 -5.79
C GLU A 113 4.64 -10.76 -7.16
N ASN A 114 4.43 -11.65 -8.13
CA ASN A 114 4.01 -11.29 -9.49
C ASN A 114 2.71 -12.01 -9.89
N GLU A 115 2.05 -12.65 -8.92
CA GLU A 115 0.83 -13.43 -9.19
C GLU A 115 -0.35 -12.49 -9.44
N VAL A 116 -1.23 -12.91 -10.36
CA VAL A 116 -2.49 -12.21 -10.58
C VAL A 116 -3.37 -12.49 -9.36
N PRO A 117 -3.78 -11.48 -8.57
CA PRO A 117 -4.62 -11.73 -7.42
C PRO A 117 -5.90 -12.43 -7.91
N PRO A 118 -6.36 -13.50 -7.24
CA PRO A 118 -7.52 -14.27 -7.67
C PRO A 118 -8.73 -13.33 -7.76
N LYS A 119 -9.08 -12.92 -8.99
CA LYS A 119 -10.19 -12.02 -9.35
C LYS A 119 -10.61 -11.08 -8.21
N SER A 120 -9.75 -10.13 -7.85
CA SER A 120 -10.13 -9.05 -6.94
C SER A 120 -10.89 -7.96 -7.71
N SER A 121 -12.04 -8.32 -8.29
CA SER A 121 -13.08 -7.31 -8.44
C SER A 121 -13.65 -7.05 -7.04
N TYR A 122 -14.02 -5.80 -6.74
CA TYR A 122 -14.61 -5.32 -5.48
C TYR A 122 -15.52 -6.31 -4.70
N GLY A 123 -16.14 -7.28 -5.37
CA GLY A 123 -16.94 -8.35 -4.76
C GLY A 123 -16.20 -9.35 -3.87
N SER A 124 -14.87 -9.55 -3.99
CA SER A 124 -14.14 -10.53 -3.15
C SER A 124 -13.78 -10.00 -1.75
N LEU A 125 -13.82 -8.68 -1.54
CA LEU A 125 -13.69 -8.07 -0.22
C LEU A 125 -14.89 -8.38 0.70
N ARG A 126 -15.98 -8.94 0.15
CA ARG A 126 -17.19 -9.32 0.92
C ARG A 126 -17.00 -10.50 1.87
N ASN A 127 -15.91 -11.26 1.75
CA ASN A 127 -15.77 -12.54 2.47
C ASN A 127 -14.49 -12.67 3.30
N ILE A 128 -13.70 -11.60 3.48
CA ILE A 128 -12.57 -11.62 4.40
C ILE A 128 -13.08 -11.15 5.77
N GLY A 129 -13.85 -12.03 6.41
CA GLY A 129 -14.32 -11.88 7.80
C GLY A 129 -13.21 -12.16 8.81
#